data_AF-F2B0C7-F1
#
_entry.id   AF-F2B0C7-F1
#
_cell.length_a   1.000
_cell.length_b   1.000
_cell.length_c   1.000
_cell.angle_alpha   90.00
_cell.angle_beta   90.00
_cell.angle_gamma   90.00
#
_symmetry.space_group_name_H-M   'P 1'
#
loop_
_entity.id
_entity.type
_entity.pdbx_description
1 polymer ?
#
loop_
_entity_poly.entity_id
_entity_poly.type
_entity_poly.pdbx_seq_one_letter_code
_entity_poly.pdbx_strand_id
1 'polypeptide(L)'
;MSESLRQTIDSAQRGWVGCCWETAFGSRKLNLCGLTSRQALLAARALRGEEASCWRDAAEWLRRVEADAAKAKQLAEQAWTQATANHFVIAYELLSESATLEAKYPLAARYRECAITLDGMIPEKNRNPGRCF
;
A
#
# COMPACT_ATOMS: atom_id res chain seq x y z
N MET A 1 21.36 -0.18 -14.02
CA MET A 1 20.09 -0.43 -13.32
C MET A 1 19.64 0.89 -12.71
N SER A 2 18.46 1.38 -13.06
CA SER A 2 18.07 2.78 -12.83
C SER A 2 17.86 3.10 -11.34
N GLU A 3 18.66 4.03 -10.80
CA GLU A 3 18.45 4.63 -9.47
C GLU A 3 17.03 5.19 -9.31
N SER A 4 16.43 5.64 -10.41
CA SER A 4 15.05 6.15 -10.48
C SER A 4 14.01 5.13 -9.96
N LEU A 5 14.09 3.85 -10.35
CA LEU A 5 13.13 2.84 -9.89
C LEU A 5 13.25 2.59 -8.38
N ARG A 6 14.47 2.54 -7.86
CA ARG A 6 14.70 2.34 -6.43
C ARG A 6 14.19 3.53 -5.62
N GLN A 7 14.45 4.75 -6.08
CA GLN A 7 13.93 5.97 -5.45
C GLN A 7 12.40 6.01 -5.43
N THR A 8 11.72 5.62 -6.52
CA THR A 8 10.26 5.54 -6.54
C THR A 8 9.71 4.50 -5.56
N ILE A 9 10.35 3.33 -5.47
CA ILE A 9 9.96 2.28 -4.51
C ILE A 9 10.16 2.77 -3.08
N ASP A 10 11.32 3.34 -2.76
CA ASP A 10 11.61 3.84 -1.40
C ASP A 10 10.64 4.96 -0.99
N SER A 11 10.27 5.83 -1.92
CA SER A 11 9.26 6.89 -1.69
C SER A 11 7.87 6.30 -1.43
N ALA A 12 7.43 5.32 -2.22
CA ALA A 12 6.15 4.66 -2.05
C ALA A 12 6.07 3.92 -0.69
N GLN A 13 7.14 3.23 -0.31
CA GLN A 13 7.24 2.49 0.96
C GLN A 13 7.20 3.41 2.19
N ARG A 14 7.82 4.59 2.12
CA ARG A 14 7.75 5.59 3.20
C ARG A 14 6.39 6.30 3.25
N GLY A 15 5.74 6.38 2.09
CA GLY A 15 4.46 7.06 1.90
C GLY A 15 3.25 6.36 2.48
N TRP A 16 3.27 5.01 2.51
CA TRP A 16 2.17 4.20 3.00
C TRP A 16 2.64 3.17 4.03
N VAL A 17 2.46 3.51 5.31
CA VAL A 17 2.83 2.67 6.47
C VAL A 17 1.59 2.27 7.30
N GLY A 18 0.42 2.82 6.95
CA GLY A 18 -0.84 2.67 7.68
C GLY A 18 -1.87 3.68 7.18
N CYS A 19 -2.80 4.09 8.05
CA CYS A 19 -3.78 5.13 7.73
C CYS A 19 -3.13 6.52 7.78
N CYS A 20 -2.76 7.08 6.63
CA CYS A 20 -2.18 8.44 6.52
C CYS A 20 -3.13 9.46 5.88
N TRP A 21 -4.43 9.15 5.81
CA TRP A 21 -5.47 10.03 5.31
C TRP A 21 -6.56 10.22 6.34
N GLU A 22 -7.32 11.30 6.20
CA GLU A 22 -8.48 11.57 7.04
C GLU A 22 -9.59 10.57 6.76
N THR A 23 -10.08 9.93 7.81
CA THR A 23 -11.21 8.98 7.72
C THR A 23 -12.42 9.53 8.44
N ALA A 24 -13.60 9.10 8.00
CA ALA A 24 -14.84 9.22 8.77
C ALA A 24 -15.33 7.81 9.12
N PHE A 25 -14.60 7.11 10.01
CA PHE A 25 -14.87 5.70 10.31
C PHE A 25 -16.03 5.53 11.29
N GLY A 26 -16.99 4.67 10.94
CA GLY A 26 -18.14 4.31 11.77
C GLY A 26 -19.19 5.42 11.93
N SER A 27 -20.20 5.15 12.75
CA SER A 27 -21.31 6.11 13.04
C SER A 27 -20.82 7.42 13.66
N ARG A 28 -19.64 7.40 14.28
CA ARG A 28 -19.02 8.55 14.96
C ARG A 28 -17.99 9.28 14.12
N LYS A 29 -17.81 8.89 12.85
CA LYS A 29 -16.89 9.55 11.91
C LYS A 29 -15.49 9.73 12.48
N LEU A 30 -14.94 8.68 13.11
CA LEU A 30 -13.61 8.74 13.72
C LEU A 30 -12.55 9.00 12.66
N ASN A 31 -11.68 9.98 12.94
CA ASN A 31 -10.48 10.22 12.17
C ASN A 31 -9.35 9.31 12.66
N LEU A 32 -8.94 8.39 11.81
CA LEU A 32 -7.91 7.39 12.06
C LEU A 32 -6.56 7.77 11.43
N CYS A 33 -6.46 8.98 10.87
CA CYS A 33 -5.22 9.51 10.31
C CYS A 33 -4.10 9.50 11.36
N GLY A 34 -3.00 8.84 11.04
CA GLY A 34 -1.82 8.71 11.90
C GLY A 34 -2.00 7.77 13.10
N LEU A 35 -3.16 7.12 13.25
CA LEU A 35 -3.40 6.16 14.32
C LEU A 35 -3.02 4.74 13.90
N THR A 36 -2.41 4.03 14.83
CA THR A 36 -2.11 2.61 14.69
C THR A 36 -3.25 1.76 15.26
N SER A 37 -3.37 0.51 14.80
CA SER A 37 -4.30 -0.48 15.34
C SER A 37 -4.14 -0.66 16.86
N ARG A 38 -2.90 -0.56 17.36
CA ARG A 38 -2.59 -0.62 18.80
C ARG A 38 -3.14 0.58 19.57
N GLN A 39 -2.99 1.80 19.05
CA GLN A 39 -3.53 3.01 19.68
C GLN A 39 -5.06 2.99 19.70
N ALA A 40 -5.69 2.59 18.59
CA ALA A 40 -7.15 2.43 18.54
C ALA A 40 -7.66 1.37 19.54
N LEU A 41 -6.93 0.26 19.72
CA LEU A 41 -7.27 -0.75 20.72
C LEU A 41 -7.12 -0.23 22.16
N LEU A 42 -6.12 0.61 22.44
CA LEU A 42 -5.98 1.27 23.74
C LEU A 42 -7.13 2.23 24.01
N ALA A 43 -7.54 3.03 23.01
CA ALA A 43 -8.72 3.89 23.11
C ALA A 43 -9.99 3.06 23.39
N ALA A 44 -10.16 1.93 22.70
CA ALA A 44 -11.29 1.04 22.93
C ALA A 44 -11.35 0.47 24.36
N ARG A 45 -10.20 0.23 25.00
CA ARG A 45 -10.11 -0.28 26.38
C ARG A 45 -10.38 0.80 27.42
N ALA A 46 -10.08 2.06 27.11
CA ALA A 46 -10.32 3.19 28.01
C ALA A 46 -11.79 3.64 28.01
N LEU A 47 -12.53 3.35 26.94
CA LEU A 47 -13.92 3.77 26.75
C LEU A 47 -14.90 2.65 27.12
N ARG A 48 -16.19 2.98 27.18
CA ARG A 48 -17.27 2.02 27.48
C ARG A 48 -18.38 2.09 26.43
N GLY A 49 -19.19 1.04 26.35
CA GLY A 49 -20.39 0.99 25.51
C GLY A 49 -20.11 1.04 24.01
N GLU A 50 -20.93 1.80 23.29
CA GLU A 50 -20.86 1.93 21.83
C GLU A 50 -19.54 2.54 21.36
N GLU A 51 -18.96 3.47 22.13
CA GLU A 51 -17.69 4.10 21.78
C GLU A 51 -16.56 3.07 21.75
N ALA A 52 -16.48 2.23 22.78
CA ALA A 52 -15.51 1.15 22.86
C ALA A 52 -15.65 0.14 21.71
N SER A 53 -16.88 -0.09 21.25
CA SER A 53 -17.15 -0.99 20.12
C SER A 53 -16.71 -0.36 18.79
N CYS A 54 -17.04 0.91 18.56
CA CYS A 54 -16.58 1.65 17.37
C CYS A 54 -15.04 1.71 17.28
N TRP A 55 -14.35 1.88 18.42
CA TRP A 55 -12.88 1.87 18.46
C TRP A 55 -12.29 0.47 18.26
N ARG A 56 -12.99 -0.60 18.68
CA ARG A 56 -12.58 -1.99 18.37
C ARG A 56 -12.65 -2.24 16.87
N ASP A 57 -13.75 -1.85 16.23
CA ASP A 57 -13.93 -2.00 14.78
C ASP A 57 -12.89 -1.18 14.02
N ALA A 58 -12.60 0.05 14.48
CA ALA A 58 -11.55 0.89 13.92
C ALA A 58 -10.16 0.23 14.05
N ALA A 59 -9.86 -0.40 15.20
CA ALA A 59 -8.60 -1.10 15.41
C ALA A 59 -8.45 -2.32 14.49
N GLU A 60 -9.53 -3.06 14.24
CA GLU A 60 -9.52 -4.18 13.29
C GLU A 60 -9.34 -3.71 11.86
N TRP A 61 -10.02 -2.63 11.47
CA TRP A 61 -9.85 -2.04 10.15
C TRP A 61 -8.42 -1.51 9.95
N LEU A 62 -7.87 -0.78 10.92
CA LEU A 62 -6.48 -0.29 10.90
C LEU A 62 -5.49 -1.45 10.78
N ARG A 63 -5.72 -2.56 11.47
CA ARG A 63 -4.86 -3.75 11.37
C ARG A 63 -4.84 -4.30 9.94
N ARG A 64 -5.97 -4.28 9.23
CA ARG A 64 -6.03 -4.70 7.81
C ARG A 64 -5.26 -3.73 6.91
N VAL A 65 -5.41 -2.42 7.14
CA VAL A 65 -4.66 -1.38 6.41
C VAL A 65 -3.16 -1.55 6.60
N GLU A 66 -2.71 -1.72 7.85
CA GLU A 66 -1.31 -1.96 8.20
C GLU A 66 -0.76 -3.24 7.57
N ALA A 67 -1.55 -4.32 7.55
CA ALA A 67 -1.18 -5.59 6.93
C ALA A 67 -1.06 -5.47 5.39
N ASP A 68 -2.01 -4.78 4.74
CA ASP A 68 -1.96 -4.54 3.30
C ASP A 68 -0.77 -3.65 2.93
N ALA A 69 -0.46 -2.62 3.73
CA ALA A 69 0.72 -1.78 3.55
C ALA A 69 2.03 -2.57 3.70
N ALA A 70 2.12 -3.45 4.71
CA ALA A 70 3.27 -4.32 4.90
C ALA A 70 3.44 -5.31 3.73
N LYS A 71 2.34 -5.89 3.23
CA LYS A 71 2.36 -6.77 2.06
C LYS A 71 2.79 -6.03 0.80
N ALA A 72 2.26 -4.83 0.56
CA ALA A 72 2.66 -3.96 -0.56
C ALA A 72 4.16 -3.65 -0.53
N LYS A 73 4.69 -3.32 0.66
CA LYS A 73 6.13 -3.10 0.85
C LYS A 73 6.95 -4.34 0.48
N GLN A 74 6.55 -5.52 0.97
CA GLN A 74 7.25 -6.78 0.69
C GLN A 74 7.24 -7.10 -0.82
N LEU A 75 6.10 -6.91 -1.50
CA LEU A 75 5.99 -7.11 -2.94
C LEU A 75 6.92 -6.16 -3.71
N ALA A 76 7.02 -4.90 -3.29
CA ALA A 76 7.92 -3.93 -3.92
C ALA A 76 9.41 -4.26 -3.69
N GLU A 77 9.78 -4.80 -2.52
CA GLU A 77 11.14 -5.32 -2.29
C GLU A 77 11.45 -6.51 -3.19
N GLN A 78 10.52 -7.46 -3.32
CA GLN A 78 10.66 -8.59 -4.23
C GLN A 78 10.77 -8.12 -5.69
N ALA A 79 9.96 -7.13 -6.09
CA ALA A 79 10.01 -6.56 -7.42
C ALA A 79 11.38 -5.96 -7.73
N TRP A 80 11.97 -5.24 -6.76
CA TRP A 80 13.32 -4.72 -6.89
C TRP A 80 14.35 -5.84 -7.09
N THR A 81 14.28 -6.90 -6.29
CA THR A 81 15.17 -8.08 -6.44
C THR A 81 15.03 -8.70 -7.83
N GLN A 82 13.80 -8.90 -8.31
CA GLN A 82 13.55 -9.47 -9.64
C GLN A 82 14.02 -8.53 -10.78
N ALA A 83 13.85 -7.22 -10.62
CA ALA A 83 14.35 -6.24 -11.58
C ALA A 83 15.88 -6.26 -11.66
N THR A 84 16.57 -6.40 -10.51
CA THR A 84 18.05 -6.52 -10.49
C THR A 84 18.54 -7.82 -11.12
N ALA A 85 17.71 -8.87 -11.13
CA ALA A 85 17.96 -10.13 -11.81
C ALA A 85 17.51 -10.12 -13.30
N ASN A 86 17.16 -8.97 -13.88
CA ASN A 86 16.61 -8.81 -15.23
C ASN A 86 15.26 -9.51 -15.49
N HIS A 87 14.54 -9.91 -14.45
CA HIS A 87 13.19 -10.48 -14.56
C HIS A 87 12.11 -9.39 -14.53
N PHE A 88 12.13 -8.49 -15.51
CA PHE A 88 11.28 -7.29 -15.53
C PHE A 88 9.78 -7.59 -15.58
N VAL A 89 9.36 -8.68 -16.22
CA VAL A 89 7.94 -9.09 -16.27
C VAL A 89 7.43 -9.45 -14.88
N ILE A 90 8.19 -10.25 -14.12
CA ILE A 90 7.84 -10.65 -12.75
C ILE A 90 7.86 -9.43 -11.83
N ALA A 91 8.87 -8.56 -11.97
CA ALA A 91 8.95 -7.33 -11.20
C ALA A 91 7.72 -6.41 -11.42
N TYR A 92 7.20 -6.36 -12.66
CA TYR A 92 6.00 -5.59 -12.98
C TYR A 92 4.75 -6.20 -12.34
N GLU A 93 4.58 -7.52 -12.41
CA GLU A 93 3.44 -8.21 -11.81
C GLU A 93 3.39 -7.98 -10.30
N LEU A 94 4.55 -8.03 -9.62
CA LEU A 94 4.67 -7.73 -8.19
C LEU A 94 4.30 -6.29 -7.85
N LEU A 95 4.74 -5.31 -8.64
CA LEU A 95 4.35 -3.89 -8.44
C LEU A 95 2.87 -3.66 -8.75
N SER A 96 2.31 -4.34 -9.74
CA SER A 96 0.88 -4.28 -10.07
C SER A 96 0.02 -4.86 -8.94
N GLU A 97 0.46 -5.96 -8.31
CA GLU A 97 -0.22 -6.50 -7.13
C GLU A 97 -0.16 -5.51 -5.96
N SER A 98 1.00 -4.87 -5.73
CA SER A 98 1.14 -3.81 -4.74
C SER A 98 0.17 -2.63 -4.98
N ALA A 99 0.06 -2.18 -6.23
CA ALA A 99 -0.87 -1.12 -6.62
C ALA A 99 -2.34 -1.53 -6.43
N THR A 100 -2.67 -2.82 -6.60
CA THR A 100 -4.02 -3.33 -6.36
C THR A 100 -4.38 -3.32 -4.87
N LEU A 101 -3.41 -3.54 -3.99
CA LEU A 101 -3.61 -3.39 -2.54
C LEU A 101 -3.84 -1.93 -2.15
N GLU A 102 -3.07 -1.01 -2.73
CA GLU A 102 -3.23 0.44 -2.49
C GLU A 102 -4.58 0.96 -2.99
N ALA A 103 -5.06 0.47 -4.14
CA ALA A 103 -6.31 0.89 -4.77
C ALA A 103 -7.58 0.62 -3.94
N LYS A 104 -7.48 -0.21 -2.89
CA LYS A 104 -8.59 -0.41 -1.93
C LYS A 104 -8.83 0.80 -1.03
N TYR A 105 -7.84 1.70 -0.97
CA TYR A 105 -7.82 2.84 -0.06
C TYR A 105 -7.79 4.14 -0.87
N PRO A 106 -8.30 5.26 -0.32
CA PRO A 106 -8.33 6.55 -1.00
C PRO A 106 -6.94 7.23 -1.09
N LEU A 107 -5.86 6.43 -1.16
CA LEU A 107 -4.50 6.90 -1.31
C LEU A 107 -4.22 7.30 -2.77
N ALA A 108 -3.42 8.34 -2.94
CA ALA A 108 -2.80 8.66 -4.23
C ALA A 108 -1.95 7.45 -4.68
N ALA A 109 -2.06 7.07 -5.95
CA ALA A 109 -1.57 5.81 -6.51
C ALA A 109 -0.02 5.70 -6.59
N ARG A 110 0.66 5.66 -5.44
CA ARG A 110 2.14 5.68 -5.34
C ARG A 110 2.78 4.44 -5.96
N TYR A 111 2.19 3.27 -5.77
CA TYR A 111 2.69 2.03 -6.38
C TYR A 111 2.35 1.91 -7.87
N ARG A 112 1.33 2.65 -8.35
CA ARG A 112 1.02 2.74 -9.79
C ARG A 112 2.13 3.46 -10.56
N GLU A 113 2.70 4.52 -10.00
CA GLU A 113 3.84 5.23 -10.61
C GLU A 113 5.09 4.32 -10.73
N CYS A 114 5.32 3.46 -9.73
CA CYS A 114 6.40 2.47 -9.77
C CYS A 114 6.18 1.48 -10.92
N ALA A 115 4.95 0.99 -11.11
CA ALA A 115 4.62 0.05 -12.18
C ALA A 115 4.79 0.66 -13.58
N ILE A 116 4.36 1.92 -13.78
CA ILE A 116 4.55 2.66 -15.04
C ILE A 116 6.04 2.83 -15.36
N THR A 117 6.83 3.23 -14.36
CA THR A 117 8.29 3.41 -14.50
C THR A 117 8.97 2.11 -14.95
N LEU A 118 8.55 0.97 -14.38
CA LEU A 118 9.10 -0.33 -14.72
C LEU A 118 8.64 -0.82 -16.12
N ASP A 119 7.40 -0.56 -16.53
CA ASP A 119 6.91 -0.92 -17.87
C ASP A 119 7.67 -0.20 -18.99
N GLY A 120 8.09 1.05 -18.73
CA GLY A 120 9.01 1.80 -19.59
C GLY A 120 10.36 1.10 -19.82
N MET A 121 10.79 0.23 -18.90
CA MET A 121 12.06 -0.51 -18.97
C MET A 121 11.94 -1.90 -19.57
N ILE A 122 10.71 -2.41 -19.79
CA ILE A 122 10.48 -3.71 -20.43
C ILE A 122 10.82 -3.57 -21.93
N PRO A 123 11.76 -4.37 -22.47
CA PRO A 123 12.06 -4.36 -23.90
C PRO A 123 10.81 -4.66 -24.73
N GLU A 124 10.60 -3.96 -25.85
CA GLU A 124 9.38 -4.09 -26.67
C GLU A 124 9.07 -5.54 -27.09
N LYS A 125 10.10 -6.36 -27.30
CA LYS A 125 9.97 -7.79 -27.61
C LYS A 125 9.24 -8.61 -26.52
N ASN A 126 9.23 -8.11 -25.28
CA ASN A 126 8.62 -8.74 -24.12
C ASN A 126 7.34 -8.01 -23.65
N ARG A 127 6.93 -6.92 -24.32
CA ARG A 127 5.65 -6.26 -24.03
C ARG A 127 4.52 -7.10 -24.61
N ASN A 128 3.61 -7.52 -23.75
CA ASN A 128 2.43 -8.27 -24.16
C ASN A 128 1.44 -7.29 -24.83
N PRO A 129 1.04 -7.47 -26.11
CA PRO A 129 0.25 -6.50 -26.86
C PRO A 129 -1.18 -6.25 -26.33
N GLY A 130 -1.60 -6.96 -25.27
CA GLY A 130 -2.90 -6.80 -24.63
C GLY A 130 -2.91 -5.91 -23.36
N ARG A 131 -1.78 -5.32 -22.95
CA ARG A 131 -1.74 -4.45 -21.76
C ARG A 131 -2.22 -3.03 -22.11
N CYS A 132 -3.51 -2.78 -21.93
CA CYS A 132 -4.08 -1.42 -22.03
C CYS A 132 -3.88 -0.64 -20.71
N PHE A 133 -3.51 0.63 -20.85
CA PHE A 133 -3.20 1.61 -19.79
C PHE A 133 -4.45 2.17 -19.09
#